data_AF-A0A9W4L309-F1
#
_entry.id   AF-A0A9W4L309-F1
#
_cell.length_a   1.000
_cell.length_b   1.000
_cell.length_c   1.000
_cell.angle_alpha   90.00
_cell.angle_beta   90.00
_cell.angle_gamma   90.00
#
_symmetry.space_group_name_H-M   'P 1'
#
loop_
_entity.id
_entity.type
_entity.pdbx_description
1 polymer ?
#
loop_
_entity_poly.entity_id
_entity_poly.type
_entity_poly.pdbx_seq_one_letter_code
_entity_poly.pdbx_strand_id
1 'polypeptide(L)'
;MSGSRSVDVVTILWERATLIPLAQRTIVQATTIGSAAPCAEKLETGDSYRAAVRCLLGNRFIQVLNLDFGRTGVAVFIRLF
;
A
#
# COMPACT_ATOMS: atom_id res chain seq x y z
N MET A 1 8.91 30.45 4.26
CA MET A 1 7.92 29.34 4.31
C MET A 1 8.16 28.44 3.11
N SER A 2 9.01 27.41 3.21
CA SER A 2 9.09 26.39 2.16
C SER A 2 7.99 25.37 2.43
N GLY A 3 6.82 25.53 1.79
CA GLY A 3 5.82 24.47 1.78
C GLY A 3 6.40 23.28 1.01
N SER A 4 6.95 22.28 1.70
CA SER A 4 7.36 21.06 1.04
C SER A 4 6.08 20.47 0.44
N ARG A 5 6.01 20.38 -0.89
CA ARG A 5 4.97 19.60 -1.56
C ARG A 5 4.99 18.20 -0.92
N SER A 6 3.89 17.83 -0.29
CA SER A 6 3.75 16.54 0.37
C SER A 6 3.83 15.47 -0.71
N VAL A 7 4.95 14.76 -0.74
CA VAL A 7 5.09 13.54 -1.53
C VAL A 7 4.96 12.40 -0.56
N ASP A 8 3.98 11.53 -0.81
CA ASP A 8 3.85 10.29 -0.08
C ASP A 8 4.33 9.12 -0.95
N VAL A 9 5.13 8.23 -0.37
CA VAL A 9 5.50 6.93 -0.98
C VAL A 9 5.13 5.84 0.02
N VAL A 10 4.29 4.90 -0.41
CA VAL A 10 3.86 3.76 0.40
C VAL A 10 4.30 2.49 -0.31
N THR A 11 5.14 1.71 0.36
CA THR A 11 5.53 0.37 -0.09
C THR A 11 4.86 -0.66 0.80
N ILE A 12 4.20 -1.65 0.21
CA ILE A 12 3.49 -2.71 0.92
C ILE A 12 4.04 -4.05 0.46
N LEU A 13 4.62 -4.80 1.39
CA LEU A 13 4.83 -6.24 1.26
C LEU A 13 3.56 -6.96 1.73
N TRP A 14 2.98 -7.77 0.87
CA TRP A 14 1.78 -8.55 1.18
C TRP A 14 2.02 -10.04 0.97
N GLU A 15 1.21 -10.84 1.64
CA GLU A 15 1.16 -12.29 1.48
C GLU A 15 -0.29 -12.78 1.31
N ARG A 16 -0.45 -14.01 0.84
CA ARG A 16 -1.71 -14.76 0.85
C ARG A 16 -1.46 -16.23 1.15
N ALA A 17 -2.39 -16.85 1.86
CA ALA A 17 -2.26 -18.23 2.32
C ALA A 17 -2.26 -19.27 1.19
N THR A 18 -2.85 -18.96 0.04
CA THR A 18 -3.00 -19.89 -1.10
C THR A 18 -2.68 -19.18 -2.42
N LEU A 19 -2.42 -19.96 -3.48
CA LEU A 19 -2.20 -19.44 -4.84
C LEU A 19 -3.51 -19.06 -5.55
N ILE A 20 -4.67 -19.24 -4.91
CA ILE A 20 -5.95 -18.87 -5.50
C ILE A 20 -5.96 -17.33 -5.66
N PRO A 21 -6.22 -16.79 -6.87
CA PRO A 21 -6.15 -15.35 -7.12
C PRO A 21 -7.00 -14.49 -6.19
N LEU A 22 -8.15 -15.02 -5.76
CA LEU A 22 -9.13 -14.37 -4.89
C LEU A 22 -8.85 -14.54 -3.39
N ALA A 23 -7.81 -15.29 -3.01
CA ALA A 23 -7.45 -15.47 -1.61
C ALA A 23 -7.15 -14.10 -0.97
N GLN A 24 -7.57 -13.96 0.28
CA GLN A 24 -7.31 -12.75 1.05
C GLN A 24 -5.81 -12.52 1.14
N ARG A 25 -5.41 -11.29 0.84
CA ARG A 25 -4.04 -10.81 0.98
C ARG A 25 -3.94 -9.99 2.27
N THR A 26 -2.91 -10.28 3.06
CA THR A 26 -2.59 -9.57 4.31
C THR A 26 -1.31 -8.79 4.14
N ILE A 27 -1.20 -7.66 4.83
CA ILE A 27 0.02 -6.87 4.89
C ILE A 27 1.00 -7.58 5.82
N VAL A 28 2.18 -7.92 5.30
CA VAL A 28 3.29 -8.39 6.14
C VAL A 28 4.02 -7.20 6.72
N GLN A 29 4.27 -6.19 5.89
CA GLN A 29 4.94 -4.95 6.27
C GLN A 29 4.52 -3.83 5.32
N ALA A 30 4.33 -2.63 5.84
CA ALA A 30 4.30 -1.42 5.04
C ALA A 30 5.37 -0.44 5.50
N THR A 31 5.88 0.35 4.56
CA THR A 31 6.76 1.48 4.85
C THR A 31 6.22 2.71 4.15
N THR A 32 6.26 3.83 4.87
CA THR A 32 5.71 5.10 4.42
C THR A 32 6.77 6.18 4.50
N ILE A 33 6.97 6.89 3.40
CA ILE A 33 7.60 8.20 3.36
C ILE A 33 6.46 9.22 3.24
N GLY A 34 6.41 10.22 4.13
CA GLY A 34 5.29 11.16 4.21
C GLY A 34 4.26 10.78 5.27
N SER A 35 3.02 11.22 5.10
CA SER A 35 1.91 10.99 6.04
C SER A 35 1.09 9.74 5.71
N ALA A 36 1.01 9.37 4.43
CA ALA A 36 -0.02 8.46 3.90
C ALA A 36 -1.47 8.81 4.29
N ALA A 37 -1.74 10.00 4.83
CA ALA A 37 -3.06 10.35 5.36
C ALA A 37 -4.10 10.40 4.24
N PRO A 38 -5.34 9.91 4.46
CA PRO A 38 -5.87 9.36 5.72
C PRO A 38 -5.67 7.84 5.88
N CYS A 39 -4.87 7.20 5.04
CA CYS A 39 -4.79 5.74 4.96
C CYS A 39 -3.79 5.09 5.92
N ALA A 40 -3.02 5.88 6.68
CA ALA A 40 -1.94 5.39 7.54
C ALA A 40 -2.38 4.24 8.47
N GLU A 41 -3.56 4.35 9.08
CA GLU A 41 -4.13 3.33 9.99
C GLU A 41 -4.47 1.98 9.33
N LYS A 42 -4.43 1.89 7.99
CA LYS A 42 -4.74 0.67 7.23
C LYS A 42 -3.49 0.02 6.64
N LEU A 43 -2.32 0.50 7.04
CA LEU A 43 -1.01 0.07 6.54
C LEU A 43 -0.26 -0.74 7.61
N GLU A 44 -0.96 -1.27 8.61
CA GLU A 44 -0.35 -2.03 9.69
C GLU A 44 -0.15 -3.50 9.30
N THR A 45 0.81 -4.16 9.95
CA THR A 45 1.00 -5.61 9.78
C THR A 45 -0.26 -6.37 10.19
N GLY A 46 -0.69 -7.32 9.36
CA GLY A 46 -1.91 -8.11 9.53
C GLY A 46 -3.15 -7.51 8.86
N ASP A 47 -3.12 -6.24 8.46
CA ASP A 47 -4.25 -5.60 7.81
C ASP A 47 -4.56 -6.20 6.44
N SER A 48 -5.80 -5.98 5.98
CA SER A 48 -6.22 -6.36 4.65
C SER A 48 -5.54 -5.51 3.58
N TYR A 49 -4.69 -6.13 2.77
CA TYR A 49 -4.05 -5.47 1.61
C TYR A 49 -5.10 -4.85 0.68
N ARG A 50 -6.22 -5.54 0.44
CA ARG A 50 -7.30 -5.02 -0.42
C ARG A 50 -7.92 -3.74 0.15
N ALA A 51 -8.09 -3.65 1.47
CA ALA A 51 -8.62 -2.45 2.12
C ALA A 51 -7.64 -1.29 2.02
N ALA A 52 -6.35 -1.53 2.26
CA ALA A 52 -5.29 -0.56 2.10
C ALA A 52 -5.23 0.00 0.67
N VAL A 53 -5.20 -0.87 -0.34
CA VAL A 53 -5.19 -0.47 -1.76
C VAL A 53 -6.39 0.39 -2.10
N ARG A 54 -7.60 0.02 -1.65
CA ARG A 54 -8.81 0.83 -1.88
C ARG A 54 -8.70 2.21 -1.24
N CYS A 55 -8.18 2.30 -0.02
CA CYS A 55 -7.98 3.59 0.63
C CYS A 55 -6.99 4.46 -0.17
N LEU A 56 -5.83 3.90 -0.52
CA LEU A 56 -4.78 4.62 -1.23
C LEU A 56 -5.28 5.13 -2.59
N LEU A 57 -5.83 4.25 -3.42
CA LEU A 57 -6.35 4.62 -4.74
C LEU A 57 -7.51 5.63 -4.63
N GLY A 58 -8.35 5.52 -3.60
CA GLY A 58 -9.41 6.48 -3.32
C GLY A 58 -8.91 7.87 -2.86
N ASN A 59 -7.68 7.95 -2.35
CA ASN A 59 -7.08 9.18 -1.80
C ASN A 59 -5.90 9.69 -2.65
N ARG A 60 -6.03 9.57 -3.98
CA ARG A 60 -5.11 10.12 -5.00
C ARG A 60 -3.73 9.49 -5.04
N PHE A 61 -3.53 8.35 -4.40
CA PHE A 61 -2.32 7.57 -4.66
C PHE A 61 -2.44 6.86 -6.00
N ILE A 62 -1.31 6.76 -6.70
CA ILE A 62 -1.16 6.01 -7.94
C ILE A 62 -0.27 4.81 -7.65
N GLN A 63 -0.70 3.63 -8.09
CA GLN A 63 0.13 2.43 -8.00
C GLN A 63 1.16 2.45 -9.14
N VAL A 64 2.44 2.53 -8.78
CA VAL A 64 3.56 2.57 -9.73
C VAL A 64 4.30 1.25 -9.85
N LEU A 65 4.12 0.35 -8.88
CA LEU A 65 4.67 -1.00 -8.92
C LEU A 65 3.65 -2.02 -8.39
N ASN A 66 3.57 -3.17 -9.05
CA ASN A 66 2.87 -4.35 -8.57
C ASN A 66 3.63 -5.61 -8.98
N LEU A 67 4.37 -6.21 -8.06
CA LEU A 67 5.04 -7.48 -8.26
C LEU A 67 4.28 -8.56 -7.50
N ASP A 68 3.86 -9.61 -8.20
CA ASP A 68 3.17 -10.78 -7.64
C ASP A 68 4.05 -12.01 -7.86
N PHE A 69 4.51 -12.63 -6.78
CA PHE A 69 5.36 -13.82 -6.77
C PHE A 69 4.59 -15.08 -6.33
N GLY A 70 3.27 -15.09 -6.53
CA GLY A 70 2.40 -16.17 -6.08
C GLY A 70 1.94 -15.94 -4.65
N ARG A 71 2.63 -16.47 -3.64
CA ARG A 71 2.18 -16.34 -2.24
C ARG A 71 2.48 -14.98 -1.62
N THR A 72 3.43 -14.24 -2.18
CA THR A 72 3.82 -12.92 -1.70
C THR A 72 3.90 -11.93 -2.86
N GLY A 73 3.96 -10.65 -2.54
CA GLY A 73 4.20 -9.62 -3.53
C GLY A 73 4.49 -8.26 -2.91
N VAL A 74 4.92 -7.34 -3.75
CA VAL A 74 5.26 -5.97 -3.35
C VAL A 74 4.46 -5.00 -4.22
N ALA A 75 3.84 -4.01 -3.59
CA ALA A 75 3.20 -2.92 -4.28
C ALA A 75 3.76 -1.58 -3.79
N VAL A 76 3.94 -0.64 -4.72
CA VAL A 76 4.39 0.72 -4.41
C VAL A 76 3.36 1.70 -4.92
N PHE A 77 2.97 2.62 -4.05
CA PHE A 77 2.02 3.69 -4.31
C PHE A 77 2.70 5.02 -4.05
N ILE A 78 2.40 6.02 -4.90
CA ILE A 78 2.86 7.39 -4.70
C ILE A 78 1.70 8.35 -4.74
N ARG A 79 1.77 9.43 -3.96
CA ARG A 79 0.88 10.59 -4.10
C ARG A 79 1.72 11.83 -4.29
N LEU A 80 1.44 12.54 -5.38
CA LEU A 80 2.09 13.81 -5.72
C LEU A 80 1.04 14.92 -5.56
N PHE A 81 1.35 15.90 -4.71
CA PHE A 81 0.61 17.16 -4.47
C PHE A 81 -0.72 17.03 -3.72
#